data_AF-A0A518AW28-F1
#
_entry.id   AF-A0A518AW28-F1
#
_cell.length_a   1.000
_cell.length_b   1.000
_cell.length_c   1.000
_cell.angle_alpha   90.00
_cell.angle_beta   90.00
_cell.angle_gamma   90.00
#
_symmetry.space_group_name_H-M   'P 1'
#
loop_
_entity.id
_entity.type
_entity.pdbx_description
1 polymer ?
#
loop_
_entity_poly.entity_id
_entity_poly.type
_entity_poly.pdbx_seq_one_letter_code
_entity_poly.pdbx_strand_id
1 'polypeptide(L)'
;MRHLTFWSFSTAVTTALLFVWLASPSEAVLRHKYTFNDGTAADPVADVSGSGVEINATFVNQGNLGQIAGGYADLSNNNGLISGQDFVNGNGIGSYIEIPSIYDEVNNDYQLPFSDAAYNSPDGEASIEMWVTVDEQRDFARIWDMGRSAAGQGQSGLAFNGEYVYGVAQAGALQGYSIMAGTHSTAQTETNISPASPAVLSPGVEYHIAFTLDANDTSAGPNGTVKLYLDGSQVASGAIDNGNSGVDAIDITFLQELNSWFGRSQWGSDYLFDGLYNEIRIYSHELTPTEVMANYNAGPDDGSALPTVNIDRATGEITISNNNASSVNLVSLSLLSSAGALDTAEFQSIDGTWGNQALTATEITESGSTSIPGSTTNAANLGNTWIRSSIEDLQVVVELSDGTHTGAFVTYSGTSYSPIDLNTDGVISVEDYLDVFAPNGESDLSSETLVAAALKGDLDGDYDNDYDDWVLFKSLYNAANGPGALEQAIANYTAVPEPSTLWLIGLAGVVLWTRRPSAR
;
A
#
# COMPACT_ATOMS: atom_id res chain seq x y z
N MET A 1 46.64 63.00 72.12
CA MET A 1 46.88 61.55 72.31
C MET A 1 45.86 60.78 71.50
N ARG A 2 46.36 59.86 70.67
CA ARG A 2 45.68 58.75 69.99
C ARG A 2 44.82 59.07 68.75
N HIS A 3 45.31 58.53 67.63
CA HIS A 3 44.68 58.32 66.34
C HIS A 3 43.36 57.53 66.46
N LEU A 4 42.37 57.89 65.65
CA LEU A 4 41.18 57.10 65.35
C LEU A 4 41.16 56.83 63.84
N THR A 5 41.49 55.60 63.47
CA THR A 5 41.33 55.04 62.12
C THR A 5 39.89 54.57 61.95
N PHE A 6 39.15 55.18 61.02
CA PHE A 6 37.88 54.66 60.52
C PHE A 6 38.16 53.59 59.46
N TRP A 7 37.70 52.37 59.71
CA TRP A 7 37.58 51.33 58.68
C TRP A 7 36.19 51.44 58.04
N SER A 8 36.14 51.72 56.74
CA SER A 8 34.92 51.62 55.94
C SER A 8 34.71 50.16 55.52
N PHE A 9 33.65 49.52 56.01
CA PHE A 9 33.15 48.29 55.41
C PHE A 9 32.40 48.66 54.12
N SER A 10 32.97 48.31 52.97
CA SER A 10 32.27 48.33 51.69
C SER A 10 31.46 47.04 51.56
N THR A 11 30.14 47.12 51.60
CA THR A 11 29.24 46.03 51.19
C THR A 11 29.36 45.86 49.68
N ALA A 12 30.19 44.91 49.25
CA ALA A 12 30.16 44.42 47.88
C ALA A 12 28.88 43.59 47.68
N VAL A 13 27.94 44.13 46.91
CA VAL A 13 26.83 43.36 46.35
C VAL A 13 27.42 42.52 45.21
N THR A 14 27.67 41.25 45.49
CA THR A 14 28.06 40.28 44.47
C THR A 14 26.80 39.87 43.72
N THR A 15 26.55 40.47 42.56
CA THR A 15 25.52 40.01 41.63
C THR A 15 25.94 38.65 41.10
N ALA A 16 25.37 37.57 41.62
CA ALA A 16 25.50 36.25 41.02
C ALA A 16 24.73 36.26 39.69
N LEU A 17 25.46 36.35 38.59
CA LEU A 17 24.94 36.05 37.26
C LEU A 17 24.58 34.57 37.24
N LEU A 18 23.28 34.27 37.43
CA LEU A 18 22.72 32.96 37.13
C LEU A 18 22.80 32.80 35.61
N PHE A 19 23.83 32.12 35.12
CA PHE A 19 23.81 31.59 33.75
C PHE A 19 22.79 30.45 33.75
N VAL A 20 21.56 30.77 33.37
CA VAL A 20 20.64 29.74 32.87
C VAL A 20 21.26 29.29 31.56
N TRP A 21 21.88 28.11 31.58
CA TRP A 21 22.08 27.35 30.35
C TRP A 21 20.68 27.05 29.82
N LEU A 22 20.19 27.88 28.89
CA LEU A 22 19.15 27.45 27.99
C LEU A 22 19.82 26.35 27.16
N ALA A 23 19.54 25.09 27.47
CA ALA A 23 19.74 24.04 26.50
C ALA A 23 19.02 24.51 25.23
N SER A 24 19.75 24.62 24.13
CA SER A 24 19.10 24.68 22.82
C SER A 24 18.13 23.50 22.75
N PRO A 25 16.89 23.67 22.24
CA PRO A 25 16.04 22.53 21.98
C PRO A 25 16.87 21.52 21.18
N SER A 26 16.92 20.27 21.63
CA SER A 26 17.58 19.21 20.87
C SER A 26 16.92 19.18 19.50
N GLU A 27 17.72 19.36 18.46
CA GLU A 27 17.25 19.22 17.09
C GLU A 27 16.77 17.79 16.90
N ALA A 28 15.63 17.62 16.23
CA ALA A 28 15.07 16.33 15.90
C ALA A 28 16.12 15.38 15.30
N VAL A 29 16.49 14.31 16.00
CA VAL A 29 17.39 13.30 15.44
C VAL A 29 16.54 12.25 14.75
N LEU A 30 16.55 12.29 13.42
CA LEU A 30 15.98 11.24 12.58
C LEU A 30 16.74 9.93 12.87
N ARG A 31 15.99 8.87 13.18
CA ARG A 31 16.52 7.54 13.55
C ARG A 31 16.31 6.52 12.45
N HIS A 32 15.10 6.51 11.91
CA HIS A 32 14.71 5.58 10.85
C HIS A 32 14.05 6.36 9.73
N LYS A 33 14.33 5.97 8.50
CA LYS A 33 13.65 6.51 7.32
C LYS A 33 13.47 5.43 6.28
N TYR A 34 12.25 5.26 5.79
CA TYR A 34 11.91 4.29 4.74
C TYR A 34 11.36 5.06 3.55
N THR A 35 12.12 5.15 2.44
CA THR A 35 11.76 6.03 1.31
C THR A 35 11.28 5.30 0.05
N PHE A 36 11.30 3.96 0.01
CA PHE A 36 10.83 3.09 -1.11
C PHE A 36 11.33 3.43 -2.53
N ASN A 37 12.14 4.46 -2.67
CA ASN A 37 12.55 5.10 -3.92
C ASN A 37 13.60 4.29 -4.68
N ASP A 38 14.24 3.33 -4.04
CA ASP A 38 15.16 2.38 -4.64
C ASP A 38 14.51 1.01 -4.93
N GLY A 39 13.18 0.91 -4.80
CA GLY A 39 12.44 -0.34 -4.94
C GLY A 39 12.61 -1.29 -3.76
N THR A 40 13.15 -0.83 -2.63
CA THR A 40 13.35 -1.63 -1.42
C THR A 40 12.68 -0.98 -0.20
N ALA A 41 12.51 -1.76 0.87
CA ALA A 41 12.13 -1.23 2.18
C ALA A 41 13.34 -0.99 3.09
N ALA A 42 14.50 -0.65 2.50
CA ALA A 42 15.71 -0.38 3.26
C ALA A 42 15.58 0.88 4.12
N ASP A 43 16.30 0.89 5.23
CA ASP A 43 16.46 2.06 6.09
C ASP A 43 17.89 2.63 5.92
N PRO A 44 18.10 3.59 4.99
CA PRO A 44 19.41 4.20 4.79
C PRO A 44 19.89 5.06 5.97
N VAL A 45 19.06 5.28 7.00
CA VAL A 45 19.39 6.14 8.15
C VAL A 45 19.76 5.32 9.39
N ALA A 46 19.41 4.04 9.48
CA ALA A 46 19.60 3.19 10.68
C ALA A 46 21.02 3.19 11.32
N ASP A 47 22.07 3.58 10.61
CA ASP A 47 23.44 3.68 11.13
C ASP A 47 23.73 4.95 11.99
N VAL A 48 22.72 5.60 12.59
CA VAL A 48 22.98 6.75 13.49
C VAL A 48 23.51 6.31 14.87
N SER A 49 23.38 5.03 15.25
CA SER A 49 23.96 4.47 16.49
C SER A 49 25.46 4.15 16.36
N GLY A 50 26.03 4.24 15.15
CA GLY A 50 27.43 3.91 14.87
C GLY A 50 27.76 2.42 14.99
N SER A 51 26.74 1.55 15.03
CA SER A 51 26.87 0.09 15.06
C SER A 51 27.10 -0.51 13.67
N GLY A 52 26.74 0.21 12.59
CA GLY A 52 26.74 -0.31 11.22
C GLY A 52 25.64 -1.33 10.93
N VAL A 53 24.64 -1.48 11.81
CA VAL A 53 23.56 -2.46 11.66
C VAL A 53 22.34 -1.78 11.03
N GLU A 54 22.03 -2.12 9.78
CA GLU A 54 20.85 -1.63 9.06
C GLU A 54 19.56 -2.33 9.55
N ILE A 55 18.54 -1.56 9.95
CA ILE A 55 17.19 -2.09 10.28
C ILE A 55 16.31 -2.05 9.04
N ASN A 56 16.68 -2.84 8.04
CA ASN A 56 15.90 -2.94 6.81
C ASN A 56 14.56 -3.61 7.09
N ALA A 57 13.48 -2.97 6.65
CA ALA A 57 12.16 -3.57 6.71
C ALA A 57 12.03 -4.69 5.66
N THR A 58 11.18 -5.66 5.97
CA THR A 58 10.82 -6.77 5.09
C THR A 58 9.44 -6.50 4.51
N PHE A 59 9.32 -6.48 3.20
CA PHE A 59 8.03 -6.45 2.52
C PHE A 59 7.41 -7.84 2.53
N VAL A 60 6.34 -8.04 3.29
CA VAL A 60 5.62 -9.32 3.38
C VAL A 60 4.51 -9.33 2.34
N ASN A 61 4.62 -10.21 1.35
CA ASN A 61 3.74 -10.26 0.19
C ASN A 61 3.38 -11.69 -0.21
N GLN A 62 3.03 -12.54 0.76
CA GLN A 62 2.79 -13.97 0.48
C GLN A 62 1.58 -14.22 -0.42
N GLY A 63 0.62 -13.29 -0.45
CA GLY A 63 -0.52 -13.34 -1.36
C GLY A 63 -0.30 -12.66 -2.72
N ASN A 64 0.88 -12.10 -2.99
CA ASN A 64 1.15 -11.26 -4.16
C ASN A 64 0.15 -10.09 -4.31
N LEU A 65 -0.31 -9.52 -3.19
CA LEU A 65 -1.30 -8.45 -3.10
C LEU A 65 -0.68 -7.05 -2.88
N GLY A 66 0.64 -6.94 -2.98
CA GLY A 66 1.34 -5.67 -2.85
C GLY A 66 2.66 -5.67 -3.59
N GLN A 67 3.34 -4.53 -3.61
CA GLN A 67 4.64 -4.35 -4.24
C GLN A 67 5.39 -3.15 -3.65
N ILE A 68 6.71 -3.08 -3.89
CA ILE A 68 7.45 -1.82 -3.76
C ILE A 68 7.82 -1.38 -5.17
N ALA A 69 7.21 -0.30 -5.63
CA ALA A 69 7.38 0.22 -6.97
C ALA A 69 7.10 1.72 -6.98
N GLY A 70 7.89 2.47 -7.76
CA GLY A 70 7.59 3.87 -8.01
C GLY A 70 7.83 4.84 -6.87
N GLY A 71 8.63 4.44 -5.88
CA GLY A 71 8.81 5.23 -4.66
C GLY A 71 7.72 4.98 -3.63
N TYR A 72 6.90 3.96 -3.83
CA TYR A 72 5.86 3.58 -2.88
C TYR A 72 6.00 2.12 -2.46
N ALA A 73 5.65 1.85 -1.21
CA ALA A 73 5.15 0.54 -0.83
C ALA A 73 3.63 0.51 -1.03
N ASP A 74 3.20 -0.29 -1.98
CA ASP A 74 1.83 -0.44 -2.42
C ASP A 74 1.20 -1.68 -1.79
N LEU A 75 0.19 -1.44 -0.95
CA LEU A 75 -0.66 -2.44 -0.31
C LEU A 75 -2.13 -2.33 -0.77
N SER A 76 -2.40 -1.61 -1.86
CA SER A 76 -3.77 -1.28 -2.32
C SER A 76 -4.55 -2.47 -2.90
N ASN A 77 -3.87 -3.57 -3.20
CA ASN A 77 -4.52 -4.81 -3.65
C ASN A 77 -4.84 -5.76 -2.48
N ASN A 78 -4.75 -5.30 -1.23
CA ASN A 78 -5.13 -6.13 -0.10
C ASN A 78 -6.61 -6.55 -0.19
N ASN A 79 -6.90 -7.79 0.16
CA ASN A 79 -8.17 -8.45 -0.14
C ASN A 79 -9.24 -8.36 0.97
N GLY A 80 -9.20 -7.29 1.78
CA GLY A 80 -10.16 -7.08 2.86
C GLY A 80 -10.08 -8.10 4.00
N LEU A 81 -8.96 -8.82 4.14
CA LEU A 81 -8.76 -9.74 5.25
C LEU A 81 -8.35 -9.02 6.54
N ILE A 82 -8.58 -9.70 7.66
CA ILE A 82 -8.17 -9.25 8.99
C ILE A 82 -6.71 -9.59 9.28
N SER A 83 -6.11 -8.89 10.24
CA SER A 83 -4.70 -8.99 10.62
C SER A 83 -4.33 -10.35 11.24
N GLY A 84 -5.31 -11.05 11.83
CA GLY A 84 -5.19 -12.40 12.39
C GLY A 84 -5.09 -13.49 11.33
N GLN A 85 -4.07 -13.41 10.47
CA GLN A 85 -3.88 -14.29 9.32
C GLN A 85 -3.28 -15.65 9.71
N ASP A 86 -3.66 -16.69 8.97
CA ASP A 86 -3.10 -18.04 9.11
C ASP A 86 -2.04 -18.30 8.04
N PHE A 87 -0.78 -18.06 8.43
CA PHE A 87 0.38 -18.25 7.55
C PHE A 87 0.72 -19.72 7.26
N VAL A 88 0.06 -20.69 7.92
CA VAL A 88 0.35 -22.11 7.72
C VAL A 88 -0.32 -22.66 6.47
N ASN A 89 -1.52 -22.14 6.15
CA ASN A 89 -2.34 -22.66 5.06
C ASN A 89 -2.22 -21.87 3.75
N GLY A 90 -1.44 -20.79 3.73
CA GLY A 90 -0.99 -20.07 2.52
C GLY A 90 -2.06 -19.35 1.71
N ASN A 91 -3.35 -19.65 1.92
CA ASN A 91 -4.44 -19.13 1.12
C ASN A 91 -5.07 -17.90 1.80
N GLY A 92 -5.19 -16.79 1.08
CA GLY A 92 -5.70 -15.54 1.62
C GLY A 92 -4.80 -14.94 2.69
N ILE A 93 -3.55 -14.63 2.35
CA ILE A 93 -2.64 -13.86 3.20
C ILE A 93 -2.47 -12.50 2.52
N GLY A 94 -2.52 -11.42 3.29
CA GLY A 94 -2.38 -10.07 2.76
C GLY A 94 -0.96 -9.55 2.88
N SER A 95 -0.76 -8.36 2.36
CA SER A 95 0.53 -7.70 2.27
C SER A 95 0.67 -6.62 3.33
N TYR A 96 1.87 -6.53 3.90
CA TYR A 96 2.24 -5.54 4.91
C TYR A 96 3.76 -5.39 4.97
N ILE A 97 4.25 -4.38 5.67
CA ILE A 97 5.69 -4.21 5.90
C ILE A 97 5.99 -4.60 7.35
N GLU A 98 7.05 -5.39 7.53
CA GLU A 98 7.55 -5.79 8.84
C GLU A 98 8.92 -5.18 9.11
N ILE A 99 9.05 -4.46 10.23
CA ILE A 99 10.35 -4.03 10.72
C ILE A 99 10.85 -5.06 11.73
N PRO A 100 11.97 -5.75 11.46
CA PRO A 100 12.48 -6.76 12.36
C PRO A 100 13.04 -6.14 13.64
N SER A 101 12.84 -6.82 14.77
CA SER A 101 13.65 -6.59 15.96
C SER A 101 15.06 -7.16 15.73
N ILE A 102 16.09 -6.31 15.67
CA ILE A 102 17.47 -6.77 15.41
C ILE A 102 18.27 -6.75 16.70
N TYR A 103 18.98 -7.83 17.00
CA TYR A 103 19.94 -7.84 18.09
C TYR A 103 21.28 -7.29 17.62
N ASP A 104 21.71 -6.17 18.21
CA ASP A 104 23.04 -5.59 18.03
C ASP A 104 24.03 -6.29 18.98
N GLU A 105 24.83 -7.19 18.43
CA GLU A 105 25.86 -7.91 19.19
C GLU A 105 26.97 -6.99 19.72
N VAL A 106 27.23 -5.86 19.06
CA VAL A 106 28.31 -4.93 19.44
C VAL A 106 27.93 -4.16 20.69
N ASN A 107 26.69 -3.68 20.75
CA ASN A 107 26.18 -2.91 21.87
C ASN A 107 25.44 -3.76 22.91
N ASN A 108 25.22 -5.06 22.62
CA ASN A 108 24.48 -6.00 23.47
C ASN A 108 23.06 -5.47 23.79
N ASP A 109 22.38 -5.01 22.74
CA ASP A 109 21.06 -4.39 22.83
C ASP A 109 20.17 -4.79 21.64
N TYR A 110 18.85 -4.68 21.79
CA TYR A 110 17.93 -4.82 20.66
C TYR A 110 17.71 -3.44 20.04
N GLN A 111 18.00 -3.33 18.74
CA GLN A 111 17.63 -2.19 17.94
C GLN A 111 16.18 -2.38 17.50
N LEU A 112 15.31 -1.55 18.07
CA LEU A 112 13.86 -1.59 17.88
C LEU A 112 13.41 -0.22 17.36
N PRO A 113 12.59 -0.14 16.31
CA PRO A 113 12.43 1.10 15.54
C PRO A 113 11.86 2.27 16.35
N PHE A 114 10.91 2.01 17.26
CA PHE A 114 10.25 3.09 17.99
C PHE A 114 10.82 3.31 19.39
N SER A 115 11.15 2.25 20.11
CA SER A 115 11.72 2.32 21.45
C SER A 115 13.22 2.66 21.44
N ASP A 116 14.00 2.35 20.39
CA ASP A 116 15.37 2.90 20.24
C ASP A 116 15.31 4.43 20.15
N ALA A 117 14.34 4.94 19.37
CA ALA A 117 14.10 6.37 19.27
C ALA A 117 13.76 6.97 20.65
N ALA A 118 12.87 6.34 21.42
CA ALA A 118 12.51 6.81 22.77
C ALA A 118 13.63 6.68 23.81
N TYR A 119 14.49 5.66 23.70
CA TYR A 119 15.62 5.42 24.59
C TYR A 119 16.76 6.42 24.38
N ASN A 120 16.99 6.84 23.14
CA ASN A 120 18.05 7.79 22.81
C ASN A 120 17.61 9.27 22.82
N SER A 121 16.46 9.56 23.46
CA SER A 121 15.85 10.89 23.63
C SER A 121 16.05 11.43 25.06
N PRO A 122 15.59 12.64 25.45
CA PRO A 122 15.18 12.84 26.84
C PRO A 122 14.13 11.77 27.18
N ASP A 123 14.51 10.80 28.01
CA ASP A 123 13.78 9.56 28.35
C ASP A 123 12.26 9.62 28.05
N GLY A 124 11.82 8.89 27.01
CA GLY A 124 10.40 8.66 26.73
C GLY A 124 9.72 9.64 25.76
N GLU A 125 10.48 10.32 24.90
CA GLU A 125 9.95 11.09 23.76
C GLU A 125 10.22 10.38 22.43
N ALA A 126 9.25 10.36 21.51
CA ALA A 126 9.43 9.80 20.17
C ALA A 126 8.39 10.38 19.19
N SER A 127 8.67 10.27 17.90
CA SER A 127 7.70 10.62 16.86
C SER A 127 7.79 9.67 15.69
N ILE A 128 6.64 9.38 15.07
CA ILE A 128 6.55 8.75 13.76
C ILE A 128 5.74 9.66 12.84
N GLU A 129 6.23 9.90 11.64
CA GLU A 129 5.48 10.56 10.58
C GLU A 129 5.54 9.78 9.27
N MET A 130 4.56 10.01 8.41
CA MET A 130 4.45 9.33 7.13
C MET A 130 3.64 10.12 6.11
N TRP A 131 3.93 9.84 4.84
CA TRP A 131 3.12 10.22 3.68
C TRP A 131 2.41 8.97 3.19
N VAL A 132 1.09 8.97 3.35
CA VAL A 132 0.26 7.78 3.14
C VAL A 132 -0.98 8.14 2.32
N THR A 133 -1.31 7.27 1.37
CA THR A 133 -2.57 7.33 0.62
C THR A 133 -3.42 6.13 1.03
N VAL A 134 -4.67 6.36 1.42
CA VAL A 134 -5.65 5.27 1.62
C VAL A 134 -6.30 5.00 0.27
N ASP A 135 -6.41 3.74 -0.14
CA ASP A 135 -7.16 3.39 -1.36
C ASP A 135 -8.55 2.83 -1.01
N GLU A 136 -8.61 1.78 -0.18
CA GLU A 136 -9.87 1.35 0.44
C GLU A 136 -9.97 1.70 1.93
N GLN A 137 -11.07 2.35 2.31
CA GLN A 137 -11.35 2.64 3.71
C GLN A 137 -11.89 1.41 4.45
N ARG A 138 -11.18 1.00 5.51
CA ARG A 138 -11.53 -0.17 6.33
C ARG A 138 -11.49 0.17 7.80
N ASP A 139 -12.53 -0.27 8.51
CA ASP A 139 -12.67 0.01 9.94
C ASP A 139 -11.49 -0.59 10.73
N PHE A 140 -10.83 0.24 11.52
CA PHE A 140 -9.69 -0.10 12.37
C PHE A 140 -8.44 -0.60 11.62
N ALA A 141 -8.37 -0.41 10.29
CA ALA A 141 -7.15 -0.68 9.55
C ALA A 141 -6.00 0.19 10.07
N ARG A 142 -4.94 -0.46 10.57
CA ARG A 142 -3.78 0.22 11.15
C ARG A 142 -2.85 0.65 10.04
N ILE A 143 -2.56 1.95 9.98
CA ILE A 143 -1.49 2.46 9.11
C ILE A 143 -0.14 2.01 9.69
N TRP A 144 -0.02 2.02 11.01
CA TRP A 144 1.15 1.49 11.68
C TRP A 144 0.76 0.95 13.06
N ASP A 145 1.48 -0.06 13.52
CA ASP A 145 1.25 -0.68 14.83
C ASP A 145 2.54 -1.32 15.33
N MET A 146 3.08 -0.82 16.45
CA MET A 146 4.39 -1.20 16.98
C MET A 146 4.27 -1.61 18.43
N GLY A 147 4.76 -2.82 18.75
CA GLY A 147 4.72 -3.37 20.09
C GLY A 147 4.58 -4.88 20.08
N ARG A 148 3.70 -5.42 20.92
CA ARG A 148 3.43 -6.86 21.02
C ARG A 148 1.95 -7.15 21.19
N SER A 149 1.54 -8.31 20.68
CA SER A 149 0.23 -8.90 20.93
C SER A 149 0.31 -10.03 21.95
N ALA A 150 -0.86 -10.48 22.42
CA ALA A 150 -1.00 -11.69 23.25
C ALA A 150 -0.44 -12.96 22.58
N ALA A 151 -0.40 -12.99 21.25
CA ALA A 151 -0.01 -14.16 20.47
C ALA A 151 1.51 -14.28 20.26
N GLY A 152 2.27 -13.24 20.62
CA GLY A 152 3.72 -13.20 20.50
C GLY A 152 4.21 -12.73 19.13
N GLN A 153 5.49 -12.98 18.86
CA GLN A 153 6.21 -12.50 17.67
C GLN A 153 5.61 -13.05 16.37
N GLY A 154 5.45 -12.17 15.38
CA GLY A 154 4.90 -12.45 14.05
C GLY A 154 3.39 -12.63 14.00
N GLN A 155 2.68 -12.58 15.15
CA GLN A 155 1.27 -12.94 15.25
C GLN A 155 0.43 -11.80 15.81
N SER A 156 -0.68 -11.49 15.14
CA SER A 156 -1.74 -10.65 15.70
C SER A 156 -2.57 -11.48 16.69
N GLY A 157 -3.00 -10.86 17.79
CA GLY A 157 -3.66 -11.52 18.90
C GLY A 157 -4.88 -10.76 19.39
N LEU A 158 -5.23 -10.98 20.66
CA LEU A 158 -6.26 -10.22 21.37
C LEU A 158 -5.61 -9.16 22.28
N ALA A 159 -6.42 -8.32 22.92
CA ALA A 159 -5.98 -7.28 23.88
C ALA A 159 -5.03 -7.79 24.97
N PHE A 160 -5.25 -9.02 25.44
CA PHE A 160 -4.72 -9.48 26.70
C PHE A 160 -3.20 -9.51 26.70
N ASN A 161 -2.55 -8.80 27.63
CA ASN A 161 -1.09 -8.72 27.74
C ASN A 161 -0.42 -8.15 26.47
N GLY A 162 -1.17 -7.48 25.60
CA GLY A 162 -0.64 -6.68 24.51
C GLY A 162 -0.21 -5.31 24.99
N GLU A 163 0.80 -4.75 24.34
CA GLU A 163 1.31 -3.41 24.63
C GLU A 163 1.87 -2.83 23.35
N TYR A 164 1.30 -1.72 22.89
CA TYR A 164 1.60 -1.19 21.57
C TYR A 164 1.18 0.27 21.41
N VAL A 165 1.84 0.93 20.47
CA VAL A 165 1.49 2.25 19.96
C VAL A 165 1.02 2.09 18.52
N TYR A 166 0.04 2.88 18.09
CA TYR A 166 -0.58 2.66 16.78
C TYR A 166 -1.17 3.92 16.16
N GLY A 167 -1.40 3.85 14.85
CA GLY A 167 -2.20 4.79 14.07
C GLY A 167 -3.21 4.07 13.17
N VAL A 168 -4.38 4.67 12.99
CA VAL A 168 -5.54 4.10 12.29
C VAL A 168 -6.01 5.04 11.20
N ALA A 169 -6.21 4.50 9.99
CA ALA A 169 -6.70 5.27 8.83
C ALA A 169 -8.16 5.71 8.99
N GLN A 170 -8.97 4.82 9.56
CA GLN A 170 -10.36 5.08 9.90
C GLN A 170 -10.75 4.28 11.14
N ALA A 171 -11.12 4.98 12.20
CA ALA A 171 -11.75 4.36 13.35
C ALA A 171 -13.18 3.91 13.03
N GLY A 172 -13.74 2.95 13.76
CA GLY A 172 -15.11 2.50 13.53
C GLY A 172 -16.19 3.55 13.84
N ALA A 173 -17.44 3.19 13.54
CA ALA A 173 -18.62 4.06 13.60
C ALA A 173 -18.79 4.88 14.89
N LEU A 174 -18.40 4.31 16.04
CA LEU A 174 -18.52 4.96 17.35
C LEU A 174 -17.62 6.20 17.50
N GLN A 175 -16.55 6.28 16.71
CA GLN A 175 -15.58 7.38 16.68
C GLN A 175 -15.81 8.32 15.46
N GLY A 176 -16.95 8.18 14.79
CA GLY A 176 -17.33 9.04 13.68
C GLY A 176 -16.52 8.84 12.40
N TYR A 177 -15.86 7.69 12.23
CA TYR A 177 -15.05 7.36 11.05
C TYR A 177 -13.84 8.28 10.81
N SER A 178 -13.25 8.81 11.87
CA SER A 178 -12.08 9.68 11.79
C SER A 178 -10.76 8.91 11.84
N ILE A 179 -9.66 9.52 11.39
CA ILE A 179 -8.32 9.09 11.80
C ILE A 179 -8.19 9.05 13.32
N MET A 180 -7.41 8.10 13.83
CA MET A 180 -7.20 7.89 15.24
C MET A 180 -5.77 7.39 15.48
N ALA A 181 -5.21 7.70 16.64
CA ALA A 181 -3.97 7.10 17.11
C ALA A 181 -4.09 6.85 18.61
N GLY A 182 -3.17 6.07 19.18
CA GLY A 182 -3.25 5.80 20.60
C GLY A 182 -2.17 4.87 21.11
N THR A 183 -2.36 4.52 22.38
CA THR A 183 -1.48 3.61 23.10
C THR A 183 -2.32 2.58 23.85
N HIS A 184 -1.84 1.35 23.89
CA HIS A 184 -2.45 0.25 24.61
C HIS A 184 -1.44 -0.32 25.61
N SER A 185 -1.86 -0.48 26.86
CA SER A 185 -1.00 -1.07 27.89
C SER A 185 -1.38 -2.51 28.23
N THR A 186 -0.47 -3.20 28.92
CA THR A 186 -0.70 -4.58 29.40
C THR A 186 -1.91 -4.71 30.33
N ALA A 187 -2.42 -3.60 30.87
CA ALA A 187 -3.64 -3.52 31.66
C ALA A 187 -4.93 -3.72 30.86
N GLN A 188 -4.85 -3.92 29.53
CA GLN A 188 -5.97 -4.00 28.59
C GLN A 188 -6.76 -2.69 28.49
N THR A 189 -6.08 -1.56 28.69
CA THR A 189 -6.64 -0.23 28.48
C THR A 189 -6.04 0.37 27.22
N GLU A 190 -6.92 0.91 26.37
CA GLU A 190 -6.55 1.66 25.18
C GLU A 190 -6.90 3.13 25.44
N THR A 191 -5.90 4.00 25.32
CA THR A 191 -6.10 5.45 25.35
C THR A 191 -5.95 6.00 23.94
N ASN A 192 -7.07 6.45 23.38
CA ASN A 192 -7.19 6.81 21.97
C ASN A 192 -7.38 8.31 21.82
N ILE A 193 -6.68 8.90 20.86
CA ILE A 193 -6.87 10.29 20.45
C ILE A 193 -7.45 10.34 19.04
N SER A 194 -8.47 11.16 18.86
CA SER A 194 -9.07 11.43 17.56
C SER A 194 -9.53 12.89 17.51
N PRO A 195 -9.63 13.49 16.31
CA PRO A 195 -10.12 14.84 16.14
C PRO A 195 -11.55 15.03 16.63
N ALA A 196 -11.87 16.21 17.16
CA ALA A 196 -13.21 16.53 17.68
C ALA A 196 -14.29 16.60 16.58
N SER A 197 -13.89 16.72 15.32
CA SER A 197 -14.75 16.61 14.14
C SER A 197 -14.12 15.59 13.20
N PRO A 198 -14.89 14.70 12.56
CA PRO A 198 -14.33 13.65 11.72
C PRO A 198 -13.36 14.21 10.67
N ALA A 199 -12.10 13.78 10.75
CA ALA A 199 -11.11 13.97 9.72
C ALA A 199 -10.94 12.62 9.01
N VAL A 200 -11.64 12.48 7.90
CA VAL A 200 -11.65 11.26 7.07
C VAL A 200 -10.60 11.43 5.98
N LEU A 201 -9.68 10.48 5.88
CA LEU A 201 -8.76 10.41 4.74
C LEU A 201 -9.57 10.05 3.50
N SER A 202 -9.52 10.90 2.48
CA SER A 202 -10.21 10.59 1.23
C SER A 202 -9.42 9.55 0.45
N PRO A 203 -10.08 8.49 -0.09
CA PRO A 203 -9.43 7.54 -0.99
C PRO A 203 -8.66 8.22 -2.12
N GLY A 204 -7.45 7.72 -2.42
CA GLY A 204 -6.59 8.20 -3.50
C GLY A 204 -5.92 9.56 -3.24
N VAL A 205 -6.03 10.12 -2.03
CA VAL A 205 -5.35 11.35 -1.63
C VAL A 205 -4.22 11.03 -0.67
N GLU A 206 -3.02 11.53 -0.97
CA GLU A 206 -1.87 11.44 -0.06
C GLU A 206 -2.01 12.47 1.06
N TYR A 207 -1.80 12.02 2.29
CA TYR A 207 -1.80 12.85 3.49
C TYR A 207 -0.48 12.71 4.24
N HIS A 208 -0.06 13.81 4.87
CA HIS A 208 0.99 13.75 5.88
C HIS A 208 0.37 13.52 7.25
N ILE A 209 0.76 12.44 7.91
CA ILE A 209 0.30 12.09 9.25
C ILE A 209 1.50 12.01 10.17
N ALA A 210 1.42 12.67 11.33
CA ALA A 210 2.44 12.54 12.37
C ALA A 210 1.80 12.22 13.72
N PHE A 211 2.40 11.29 14.44
CA PHE A 211 2.11 10.95 15.82
C PHE A 211 3.33 11.23 16.68
N THR A 212 3.16 12.04 17.72
CA THR A 212 4.24 12.41 18.63
C THR A 212 3.85 12.05 20.05
N LEU A 213 4.84 11.66 20.84
CA LEU A 213 4.69 11.38 22.25
C LEU A 213 5.78 12.04 23.07
N ASP A 214 5.42 12.42 24.29
CA ASP A 214 6.32 12.99 25.28
C ASP A 214 5.92 12.47 26.68
N ALA A 215 6.68 11.51 27.20
CA ALA A 215 6.50 10.97 28.56
C ALA A 215 6.82 11.99 29.67
N ASN A 216 7.56 13.06 29.35
CA ASN A 216 7.94 14.12 30.27
C ASN A 216 6.87 15.23 30.36
N ASP A 217 6.06 15.42 29.31
CA ASP A 217 4.90 16.31 29.34
C ASP A 217 3.70 15.66 30.03
N THR A 218 3.62 15.84 31.35
CA THR A 218 2.53 15.32 32.17
C THR A 218 1.23 16.14 32.13
N SER A 219 1.08 17.05 31.16
CA SER A 219 -0.07 17.97 31.10
C SER A 219 -1.41 17.28 30.79
N ALA A 220 -1.40 16.15 30.07
CA ALA A 220 -2.60 15.36 29.77
C ALA A 220 -2.80 14.17 30.72
N GLY A 221 -1.72 13.64 31.31
CA GLY A 221 -1.76 12.50 32.21
C GLY A 221 -0.40 12.24 32.87
N PRO A 222 -0.34 11.39 33.90
CA PRO A 222 0.89 11.13 34.64
C PRO A 222 1.95 10.37 33.83
N ASN A 223 1.56 9.71 32.73
CA ASN A 223 2.46 8.95 31.87
C ASN A 223 2.90 9.73 30.61
N GLY A 224 2.48 10.99 30.48
CA GLY A 224 2.86 11.86 29.35
C GLY A 224 1.71 12.24 28.43
N THR A 225 2.07 12.85 27.29
CA THR A 225 1.13 13.28 26.25
C THR A 225 1.38 12.57 24.91
N VAL A 226 0.31 12.49 24.13
CA VAL A 226 0.32 12.11 22.72
C VAL A 226 -0.36 13.18 21.89
N LYS A 227 0.13 13.41 20.66
CA LYS A 227 -0.46 14.36 19.71
C LYS A 227 -0.54 13.70 18.33
N LEU A 228 -1.63 14.00 17.61
CA LEU A 228 -1.87 13.57 16.24
C LEU A 228 -1.96 14.80 15.35
N TYR A 229 -1.23 14.76 14.25
CA TYR A 229 -1.18 15.80 13.24
C TYR A 229 -1.64 15.25 11.88
N LEU A 230 -2.33 16.08 11.12
CA LEU A 230 -2.73 15.83 9.74
C LEU A 230 -2.36 17.07 8.92
N ASP A 231 -1.61 16.88 7.83
CA ASP A 231 -1.15 17.92 6.92
C ASP A 231 -0.49 19.10 7.65
N GLY A 232 0.47 18.77 8.53
CA GLY A 232 1.19 19.76 9.34
C GLY A 232 0.40 20.36 10.52
N SER A 233 -0.90 20.09 10.65
CA SER A 233 -1.76 20.68 11.68
C SER A 233 -2.09 19.70 12.79
N GLN A 234 -1.98 20.12 14.06
CA GLN A 234 -2.40 19.29 15.19
C GLN A 234 -3.92 19.14 15.19
N VAL A 235 -4.42 17.92 15.05
CA VAL A 235 -5.85 17.61 14.99
C VAL A 235 -6.37 16.93 16.25
N ALA A 236 -5.51 16.29 17.05
CA ALA A 236 -5.87 15.73 18.35
C ALA A 236 -4.69 15.73 19.34
N SER A 237 -5.00 15.67 20.64
CA SER A 237 -4.02 15.41 21.70
C SER A 237 -4.68 14.73 22.90
N GLY A 238 -3.90 14.02 23.71
CA GLY A 238 -4.39 13.29 24.87
C GLY A 238 -3.25 12.73 25.72
N ALA A 239 -3.59 11.81 26.62
CA ALA A 239 -2.63 11.17 27.53
C ALA A 239 -2.05 9.90 26.91
N ILE A 240 -0.80 9.58 27.27
CA ILE A 240 -0.29 8.20 27.15
C ILE A 240 -1.05 7.32 28.15
N ASP A 241 -1.40 6.09 27.76
CA ASP A 241 -2.14 5.17 28.61
C ASP A 241 -1.38 4.88 29.92
N ASN A 242 -2.06 5.01 31.06
CA ASN A 242 -1.46 4.85 32.38
C ASN A 242 -1.80 3.50 33.05
N GLY A 243 -2.41 2.59 32.30
CA GLY A 243 -2.92 1.32 32.82
C GLY A 243 -3.95 1.50 33.96
N ASN A 244 -4.24 0.40 34.65
CA ASN A 244 -5.21 0.40 35.77
C ASN A 244 -4.61 0.89 37.11
N SER A 245 -3.29 0.74 37.29
CA SER A 245 -2.61 0.99 38.58
C SER A 245 -1.28 1.76 38.45
N GLY A 246 -0.95 2.29 37.27
CA GLY A 246 0.34 2.95 36.97
C GLY A 246 1.55 2.00 36.84
N VAL A 247 1.52 0.83 37.48
CA VAL A 247 2.55 -0.22 37.32
C VAL A 247 2.41 -1.04 36.04
N ASP A 248 1.23 -0.99 35.44
CA ASP A 248 0.90 -1.64 34.17
C ASP A 248 0.81 -0.60 33.03
N ALA A 249 1.31 0.61 33.27
CA ALA A 249 1.36 1.67 32.26
C ALA A 249 2.30 1.28 31.12
N ILE A 250 2.01 1.76 29.91
CA ILE A 250 2.93 1.58 28.78
C ILE A 250 4.19 2.41 29.02
N ASP A 251 5.36 1.78 28.93
CA ASP A 251 6.64 2.46 29.00
C ASP A 251 7.26 2.49 27.61
N ILE A 252 7.26 3.67 26.98
CA ILE A 252 7.68 3.80 25.58
C ILE A 252 9.18 3.51 25.42
N THR A 253 9.99 3.83 26.43
CA THR A 253 11.44 3.58 26.43
C THR A 253 11.75 2.08 26.51
N PHE A 254 10.88 1.29 27.13
CA PHE A 254 11.04 -0.16 27.29
C PHE A 254 9.93 -0.96 26.60
N LEU A 255 9.31 -0.37 25.56
CA LEU A 255 8.25 -1.01 24.80
C LEU A 255 8.77 -2.30 24.20
N GLN A 256 8.06 -3.41 24.44
CA GLN A 256 8.41 -4.68 23.81
C GLN A 256 7.91 -4.73 22.37
N GLU A 257 8.76 -4.34 21.44
CA GLU A 257 8.50 -4.40 20.00
C GLU A 257 8.83 -5.80 19.44
N LEU A 258 7.93 -6.76 19.68
CA LEU A 258 8.00 -8.07 19.04
C LEU A 258 7.43 -8.06 17.62
N ASN A 259 6.56 -7.08 17.35
CA ASN A 259 5.78 -6.91 16.14
C ASN A 259 5.78 -5.41 15.80
N SER A 260 6.51 -5.01 14.77
CA SER A 260 6.48 -3.64 14.26
C SER A 260 6.06 -3.67 12.81
N TRP A 261 4.84 -3.20 12.54
CA TRP A 261 4.23 -3.33 11.22
C TRP A 261 3.73 -2.00 10.66
N PHE A 262 3.86 -1.85 9.35
CA PHE A 262 3.07 -0.92 8.56
C PHE A 262 1.99 -1.69 7.81
N GLY A 263 0.74 -1.28 7.98
CA GLY A 263 -0.41 -1.89 7.32
C GLY A 263 -1.04 -3.12 7.99
N ARG A 264 -0.60 -3.49 9.20
CA ARG A 264 -1.12 -4.64 9.96
C ARG A 264 -1.29 -4.30 11.44
N SER A 265 -2.25 -4.91 12.11
CA SER A 265 -2.53 -4.67 13.53
C SER A 265 -2.03 -5.75 14.48
N GLN A 266 -1.68 -5.36 15.70
CA GLN A 266 -1.57 -6.29 16.84
C GLN A 266 -2.91 -6.96 17.15
N TRP A 267 -4.04 -6.30 16.84
CA TRP A 267 -5.37 -6.82 17.06
C TRP A 267 -5.83 -7.67 15.87
N GLY A 268 -6.00 -8.97 16.08
CA GLY A 268 -6.26 -9.91 15.00
C GLY A 268 -7.57 -9.72 14.25
N SER A 269 -8.56 -9.03 14.84
CA SER A 269 -9.85 -8.74 14.18
C SER A 269 -9.85 -7.47 13.35
N ASP A 270 -8.80 -6.65 13.42
CA ASP A 270 -8.72 -5.41 12.64
C ASP A 270 -8.33 -5.74 11.20
N TYR A 271 -8.92 -5.05 10.24
CA TYR A 271 -8.61 -5.23 8.83
C TYR A 271 -7.15 -4.86 8.52
N LEU A 272 -6.59 -5.49 7.48
CA LEU A 272 -5.35 -5.01 6.88
C LEU A 272 -5.58 -3.65 6.20
N PHE A 273 -4.56 -2.82 6.27
CA PHE A 273 -4.52 -1.56 5.56
C PHE A 273 -4.53 -1.75 4.05
N ASP A 274 -5.14 -0.80 3.38
CA ASP A 274 -5.30 -0.79 1.93
C ASP A 274 -4.93 0.59 1.41
N GLY A 275 -3.78 0.68 0.74
CA GLY A 275 -3.22 1.94 0.32
C GLY A 275 -1.72 1.91 0.12
N LEU A 276 -1.12 3.09 0.08
CA LEU A 276 0.26 3.32 -0.33
C LEU A 276 1.03 4.06 0.76
N TYR A 277 2.29 3.69 0.98
CA TYR A 277 3.26 4.49 1.73
C TYR A 277 4.27 5.07 0.77
N ASN A 278 4.47 6.39 0.83
CA ASN A 278 5.51 7.08 0.09
C ASN A 278 6.80 7.16 0.92
N GLU A 279 6.68 7.66 2.15
CA GLU A 279 7.81 7.72 3.06
C GLU A 279 7.36 7.62 4.51
N ILE A 280 8.21 7.04 5.34
CA ILE A 280 8.01 6.92 6.79
C ILE A 280 9.29 7.37 7.50
N ARG A 281 9.14 8.17 8.56
CA ARG A 281 10.25 8.68 9.37
C ARG A 281 9.96 8.47 10.85
N ILE A 282 10.99 8.07 11.61
CA ILE A 282 10.93 7.92 13.06
C ILE A 282 12.03 8.78 13.69
N TYR A 283 11.66 9.56 14.70
CA TYR A 283 12.52 10.52 15.38
C TYR A 283 12.66 10.19 16.87
N SER A 284 13.86 10.38 17.41
CA SER A 284 14.14 10.19 18.83
C SER A 284 13.77 11.38 19.70
N HIS A 285 12.64 12.05 19.45
CA HIS A 285 12.07 13.09 20.32
C HIS A 285 10.64 13.44 19.89
N GLU A 286 9.97 14.29 20.67
CA GLU A 286 8.68 14.86 20.29
C GLU A 286 8.88 15.95 19.21
N LEU A 287 8.45 15.69 17.97
CA LEU A 287 8.40 16.71 16.94
C LEU A 287 7.48 17.86 17.39
N THR A 288 8.04 19.06 17.43
CA THR A 288 7.28 20.26 17.73
C THR A 288 6.30 20.57 16.59
N PRO A 289 5.22 21.34 16.82
CA PRO A 289 4.32 21.77 15.75
C PRO A 289 5.01 22.51 14.60
N THR A 290 6.14 23.16 14.88
CA THR A 290 6.93 23.86 13.84
C THR A 290 7.72 22.86 12.99
N GLU A 291 8.30 21.83 13.59
CA GLU A 291 9.00 20.76 12.87
C GLU A 291 8.02 19.94 12.03
N VAL A 292 6.87 19.53 12.59
CA VAL A 292 5.83 18.81 11.83
C VAL A 292 5.36 19.63 10.62
N MET A 293 5.11 20.93 10.80
CA MET A 293 4.74 21.82 9.70
C MET A 293 5.88 21.99 8.68
N ALA A 294 7.14 22.03 9.13
CA ALA A 294 8.28 22.11 8.23
C ALA A 294 8.42 20.84 7.39
N ASN A 295 8.28 19.67 8.00
CA ASN A 295 8.29 18.38 7.33
C ASN A 295 7.14 18.27 6.33
N TYR A 296 5.92 18.65 6.72
CA TYR A 296 4.77 18.70 5.81
C TYR A 296 5.04 19.53 4.55
N ASN A 297 5.59 20.74 4.73
CA ASN A 297 5.90 21.63 3.60
C ASN A 297 7.08 21.14 2.76
N ALA A 298 8.02 20.40 3.36
CA ALA A 298 9.13 19.79 2.66
C ALA A 298 8.65 18.59 1.80
N GLY A 299 7.69 17.82 2.32
CA GLY A 299 7.20 16.61 1.70
C GLY A 299 8.08 15.38 1.99
N PRO A 300 7.73 14.22 1.41
CA PRO A 300 8.58 13.04 1.42
C PRO A 300 9.87 13.34 0.64
N ASP A 301 10.94 12.57 0.86
CA ASP A 301 12.14 12.77 0.04
C ASP A 301 11.81 12.36 -1.39
N ASP A 302 12.04 13.28 -2.32
CA ASP A 302 12.09 12.98 -3.75
C ASP A 302 13.31 12.07 -3.98
N GLY A 303 13.20 10.78 -3.72
CA GLY A 303 14.23 9.86 -4.16
C GLY A 303 14.30 9.97 -5.66
N SER A 304 15.49 10.31 -6.16
CA SER A 304 15.78 10.67 -7.56
C SER A 304 14.64 10.38 -8.53
N ALA A 305 13.76 11.38 -8.69
CA ALA A 305 12.70 11.49 -9.69
C ALA A 305 12.33 10.18 -10.42
N LEU A 306 11.39 9.42 -9.84
CA LEU A 306 10.92 8.20 -10.47
C LEU A 306 9.88 8.51 -11.55
N PRO A 307 9.96 7.88 -12.72
CA PRO A 307 8.87 7.90 -13.67
C PRO A 307 7.62 7.25 -13.06
N THR A 308 6.45 7.77 -13.40
CA THR A 308 5.15 7.15 -13.13
C THR A 308 4.64 6.52 -14.42
N VAL A 309 4.00 5.36 -14.31
CA VAL A 309 3.41 4.60 -15.39
C VAL A 309 1.90 4.56 -15.20
N ASN A 310 1.15 4.88 -16.25
CA ASN A 310 -0.30 4.75 -16.28
C ASN A 310 -0.69 3.77 -17.40
N ILE A 311 -1.51 2.79 -17.05
CA ILE A 311 -2.21 1.90 -17.97
C ILE A 311 -3.64 2.39 -18.14
N ASP A 312 -4.08 2.59 -19.37
CA ASP A 312 -5.50 2.81 -19.68
C ASP A 312 -6.19 1.47 -19.90
N ARG A 313 -7.09 1.09 -18.97
CA ARG A 313 -7.80 -0.18 -19.03
C ARG A 313 -8.64 -0.31 -20.30
N ALA A 314 -9.19 0.78 -20.84
CA ALA A 314 -10.06 0.72 -22.01
C ALA A 314 -9.28 0.36 -23.28
N THR A 315 -8.04 0.83 -23.39
CA THR A 315 -7.24 0.76 -24.62
C THR A 315 -6.08 -0.23 -24.54
N GLY A 316 -5.61 -0.57 -23.34
CA GLY A 316 -4.35 -1.31 -23.15
C GLY A 316 -3.11 -0.42 -23.25
N GLU A 317 -3.29 0.89 -23.40
CA GLU A 317 -2.20 1.84 -23.57
C GLU A 317 -1.37 1.94 -22.29
N ILE A 318 -0.05 1.78 -22.41
CA ILE A 318 0.91 2.04 -21.34
C ILE A 318 1.60 3.38 -21.62
N THR A 319 1.58 4.28 -20.65
CA THR A 319 2.25 5.58 -20.72
C THR A 319 3.20 5.75 -19.55
N ILE A 320 4.39 6.31 -19.80
CA ILE A 320 5.37 6.64 -18.78
C ILE A 320 5.59 8.16 -18.75
N SER A 321 5.37 8.79 -17.62
CA SER A 321 5.56 10.22 -17.39
C SER A 321 6.53 10.47 -16.24
N ASN A 322 6.97 11.71 -16.10
CA ASN A 322 7.77 12.14 -14.96
C ASN A 322 7.02 13.27 -14.27
N ASN A 323 6.55 13.00 -13.05
CA ASN A 323 5.72 13.94 -12.29
C ASN A 323 6.55 14.94 -11.47
N ASN A 324 7.88 14.87 -11.59
CA ASN A 324 8.80 15.78 -10.90
C ASN A 324 9.00 17.08 -11.69
N ALA A 325 9.54 18.11 -11.04
CA ALA A 325 9.88 19.37 -11.70
C ALA A 325 11.14 19.27 -12.59
N SER A 326 12.03 18.33 -12.28
CA SER A 326 13.29 18.10 -13.01
C SER A 326 13.17 16.96 -14.01
N SER A 327 13.89 17.03 -15.12
CA SER A 327 13.95 15.94 -16.10
C SER A 327 14.66 14.71 -15.55
N VAL A 328 14.18 13.52 -15.93
CA VAL A 328 14.79 12.22 -15.60
C VAL A 328 15.43 11.66 -16.84
N ASN A 329 16.70 11.24 -16.76
CA ASN A 329 17.38 10.60 -17.87
C ASN A 329 17.40 9.09 -17.65
N LEU A 330 16.65 8.36 -18.48
CA LEU A 330 16.60 6.90 -18.44
C LEU A 330 17.61 6.33 -19.41
N VAL A 331 18.14 5.16 -19.07
CA VAL A 331 19.04 4.36 -19.91
C VAL A 331 18.54 2.92 -20.10
N SER A 332 17.62 2.46 -19.25
CA SER A 332 16.92 1.18 -19.41
C SER A 332 15.46 1.29 -18.92
N LEU A 333 14.59 0.48 -19.52
CA LEU A 333 13.19 0.29 -19.15
C LEU A 333 12.84 -1.19 -19.29
N SER A 334 12.26 -1.75 -18.24
CA SER A 334 11.73 -3.11 -18.19
C SER A 334 10.27 -3.09 -17.77
N LEU A 335 9.38 -3.61 -18.62
CA LEU A 335 8.01 -3.98 -18.30
C LEU A 335 7.99 -5.46 -17.94
N LEU A 336 7.45 -5.81 -16.77
CA LEU A 336 7.43 -7.16 -16.23
C LEU A 336 6.00 -7.56 -15.90
N SER A 337 5.60 -8.78 -16.25
CA SER A 337 4.33 -9.37 -15.87
C SER A 337 4.53 -10.87 -15.66
N SER A 338 4.34 -11.34 -14.44
CA SER A 338 4.43 -12.76 -14.10
C SER A 338 3.28 -13.57 -14.73
N ALA A 339 2.13 -12.93 -14.92
CA ALA A 339 0.92 -13.52 -15.50
C ALA A 339 0.92 -13.52 -17.03
N GLY A 340 1.87 -12.84 -17.66
CA GLY A 340 2.01 -12.79 -19.11
C GLY A 340 1.07 -11.80 -19.80
N ALA A 341 0.92 -10.60 -19.21
CA ALA A 341 0.01 -9.54 -19.65
C ALA A 341 0.60 -8.61 -20.73
N LEU A 342 1.73 -8.95 -21.37
CA LEU A 342 2.39 -8.08 -22.35
C LEU A 342 2.15 -8.53 -23.80
N ASP A 343 1.54 -7.67 -24.60
CA ASP A 343 1.48 -7.82 -26.05
C ASP A 343 2.71 -7.18 -26.71
N THR A 344 3.68 -8.05 -27.02
CA THR A 344 4.93 -7.66 -27.69
C THR A 344 4.75 -7.10 -29.10
N ALA A 345 3.62 -7.36 -29.76
CA ALA A 345 3.38 -6.89 -31.13
C ALA A 345 2.92 -5.42 -31.16
N GLU A 346 2.23 -4.98 -30.11
CA GLU A 346 1.72 -3.62 -29.95
C GLU A 346 2.69 -2.70 -29.20
N PHE A 347 3.81 -3.23 -28.71
CA PHE A 347 4.85 -2.47 -28.03
C PHE A 347 5.52 -1.42 -28.93
N GLN A 348 5.61 -0.19 -28.40
CA GLN A 348 6.32 0.92 -28.97
C GLN A 348 7.47 1.31 -28.05
N SER A 349 8.67 1.45 -28.63
CA SER A 349 9.85 1.90 -27.90
C SER A 349 9.65 3.31 -27.35
N ILE A 350 10.09 3.55 -26.12
CA ILE A 350 9.92 4.82 -25.36
C ILE A 350 10.35 6.07 -26.14
N ASP A 351 11.37 5.94 -27.00
CA ASP A 351 11.85 7.04 -27.86
C ASP A 351 11.86 6.69 -29.36
N GLY A 352 11.33 5.52 -29.72
CA GLY A 352 11.30 4.99 -31.09
C GLY A 352 12.64 4.52 -31.64
N THR A 353 13.72 4.53 -30.84
CA THR A 353 15.09 4.19 -31.28
C THR A 353 15.82 3.21 -30.37
N TRP A 354 15.35 2.98 -29.15
CA TRP A 354 15.99 2.05 -28.22
C TRP A 354 15.99 0.61 -28.74
N GLY A 355 17.00 -0.14 -28.31
CA GLY A 355 17.17 -1.53 -28.70
C GLY A 355 16.54 -2.47 -27.67
N ASN A 356 15.64 -3.34 -28.13
CA ASN A 356 15.03 -4.38 -27.31
C ASN A 356 16.08 -5.42 -26.87
N GLN A 357 16.17 -5.67 -25.57
CA GLN A 357 16.96 -6.72 -24.94
C GLN A 357 16.11 -7.97 -24.64
N ALA A 358 14.84 -7.76 -24.28
CA ALA A 358 13.85 -8.82 -24.08
C ALA A 358 12.52 -8.39 -24.72
N LEU A 359 11.81 -9.35 -25.32
CA LEU A 359 10.53 -9.10 -25.97
C LEU A 359 9.68 -10.38 -25.89
N THR A 360 9.05 -10.58 -24.74
CA THR A 360 8.25 -11.76 -24.39
C THR A 360 6.94 -11.34 -23.71
N ALA A 361 6.00 -12.27 -23.56
CA ALA A 361 4.73 -11.98 -22.88
C ALA A 361 4.89 -11.62 -21.39
N THR A 362 6.01 -11.99 -20.77
CA THR A 362 6.28 -11.75 -19.34
C THR A 362 7.32 -10.67 -19.08
N GLU A 363 8.07 -10.27 -20.10
CA GLU A 363 9.12 -9.25 -19.99
C GLU A 363 9.34 -8.55 -21.33
N ILE A 364 9.28 -7.23 -21.33
CA ILE A 364 9.78 -6.35 -22.38
C ILE A 364 10.86 -5.46 -21.76
N THR A 365 12.09 -5.61 -22.23
CA THR A 365 13.21 -4.78 -21.77
C THR A 365 13.83 -4.08 -22.97
N GLU A 366 13.99 -2.77 -22.89
CA GLU A 366 14.72 -1.95 -23.86
C GLU A 366 15.74 -1.05 -23.19
N SER A 367 16.82 -0.74 -23.91
CA SER A 367 17.86 0.16 -23.41
C SER A 367 18.35 1.15 -24.46
N GLY A 368 18.81 2.29 -23.97
CA GLY A 368 19.27 3.41 -24.78
C GLY A 368 19.60 4.62 -23.92
N SER A 369 19.18 5.81 -24.36
CA SER A 369 19.27 7.02 -23.53
C SER A 369 18.22 8.03 -23.97
N THR A 370 17.32 8.40 -23.06
CA THR A 370 16.28 9.40 -23.30
C THR A 370 16.06 10.23 -22.04
N SER A 371 15.52 11.43 -22.22
CA SER A 371 15.16 12.32 -21.12
C SER A 371 13.65 12.49 -21.09
N ILE A 372 13.00 12.11 -19.99
CA ILE A 372 11.58 12.40 -19.75
C ILE A 372 11.50 13.74 -19.00
N PRO A 373 11.01 14.81 -19.63
CA PRO A 373 10.90 16.12 -18.99
C PRO A 373 9.95 16.05 -17.80
N GLY A 374 10.23 16.85 -16.77
CA GLY A 374 9.33 17.01 -15.63
C GLY A 374 8.00 17.66 -16.02
N SER A 375 6.97 16.84 -16.26
CA SER A 375 5.58 17.23 -16.51
C SER A 375 4.70 15.99 -16.74
N THR A 376 3.52 15.95 -16.12
CA THR A 376 2.47 14.95 -16.41
C THR A 376 1.96 15.02 -17.85
N THR A 377 2.19 16.12 -18.57
CA THR A 377 1.73 16.29 -19.96
C THR A 377 2.67 15.70 -21.01
N ASN A 378 3.88 15.30 -20.61
CA ASN A 378 4.93 14.81 -21.52
C ASN A 378 5.16 13.31 -21.30
N ALA A 379 4.09 12.53 -21.32
CA ALA A 379 4.18 11.08 -21.22
C ALA A 379 4.70 10.48 -22.54
N ALA A 380 5.63 9.54 -22.44
CA ALA A 380 5.99 8.66 -23.54
C ALA A 380 4.98 7.51 -23.60
N ASN A 381 4.56 7.15 -24.82
CA ASN A 381 3.57 6.11 -25.08
C ASN A 381 4.30 4.85 -25.51
N LEU A 382 4.07 3.75 -24.78
CA LEU A 382 4.70 2.46 -25.02
C LEU A 382 3.81 1.54 -25.87
N GLY A 383 2.70 2.05 -26.40
CA GLY A 383 1.72 1.33 -27.21
C GLY A 383 0.61 0.70 -26.38
N ASN A 384 -0.29 -0.01 -27.07
CA ASN A 384 -1.38 -0.78 -26.45
C ASN A 384 -0.86 -2.13 -25.95
N THR A 385 0.22 -2.08 -25.17
CA THR A 385 1.03 -3.24 -24.77
C THR A 385 0.39 -4.06 -23.68
N TRP A 386 -0.45 -3.48 -22.82
CA TRP A 386 -1.11 -4.25 -21.78
C TRP A 386 -2.27 -5.04 -22.38
N ILE A 387 -2.23 -6.37 -22.21
CA ILE A 387 -3.33 -7.26 -22.57
C ILE A 387 -4.46 -6.99 -21.59
N ARG A 388 -5.53 -6.37 -22.09
CA ARG A 388 -6.71 -6.03 -21.31
C ARG A 388 -7.26 -7.29 -20.64
N SER A 389 -7.39 -7.27 -19.32
CA SER A 389 -7.90 -8.37 -18.51
C SER A 389 -8.21 -7.90 -17.09
N SER A 390 -8.76 -8.76 -16.25
CA SER A 390 -8.90 -8.51 -14.80
C SER A 390 -7.59 -8.68 -14.02
N ILE A 391 -6.49 -9.06 -14.69
CA ILE A 391 -5.19 -9.31 -14.06
C ILE A 391 -4.30 -8.10 -14.30
N GLU A 392 -4.01 -7.39 -13.20
CA GLU A 392 -3.29 -6.12 -13.20
C GLU A 392 -1.94 -6.28 -12.46
N ASP A 393 -1.03 -7.08 -13.03
CA ASP A 393 0.23 -7.48 -12.38
C ASP A 393 1.49 -6.79 -12.93
N LEU A 394 1.32 -5.78 -13.80
CA LEU A 394 2.44 -5.09 -14.42
C LEU A 394 3.34 -4.41 -13.39
N GLN A 395 4.63 -4.71 -13.46
CA GLN A 395 5.70 -3.98 -12.78
C GLN A 395 6.56 -3.28 -13.83
N VAL A 396 7.06 -2.09 -13.49
CA VAL A 396 7.97 -1.36 -14.36
C VAL A 396 9.24 -1.02 -13.59
N VAL A 397 10.38 -1.34 -14.18
CA VAL A 397 11.71 -1.05 -13.62
C VAL A 397 12.46 -0.17 -14.61
N VAL A 398 13.16 0.84 -14.11
CA VAL A 398 13.97 1.76 -14.90
C VAL A 398 15.39 1.82 -14.36
N GLU A 399 16.33 2.07 -15.27
CA GLU A 399 17.69 2.48 -14.91
C GLU A 399 17.89 3.94 -15.32
N LEU A 400 18.41 4.76 -14.41
CA LEU A 400 18.71 6.16 -14.64
C LEU A 400 20.17 6.35 -15.07
N SER A 401 20.47 7.48 -15.71
CA SER A 401 21.82 7.79 -16.21
C SER A 401 22.92 7.88 -15.15
N ASP A 402 22.55 7.99 -13.88
CA ASP A 402 23.47 7.98 -12.74
C ASP A 402 23.75 6.55 -12.20
N GLY A 403 23.13 5.53 -12.82
CA GLY A 403 23.24 4.11 -12.44
C GLY A 403 22.18 3.66 -11.43
N THR A 404 21.26 4.54 -11.02
CA THR A 404 20.14 4.15 -10.12
C THR A 404 19.22 3.16 -10.83
N HIS A 405 18.91 2.05 -10.16
CA HIS A 405 17.93 1.06 -10.61
C HIS A 405 16.75 1.09 -9.66
N THR A 406 15.53 1.22 -10.18
CA THR A 406 14.36 1.51 -9.35
C THR A 406 13.06 1.19 -10.08
N GLY A 407 12.00 0.91 -9.33
CA GLY A 407 10.67 0.69 -9.88
C GLY A 407 9.99 2.02 -10.25
N ALA A 408 9.19 2.04 -11.31
CA ALA A 408 8.27 3.13 -11.64
C ALA A 408 6.88 2.86 -11.03
N PHE A 409 6.13 3.92 -10.70
CA PHE A 409 4.83 3.76 -10.03
C PHE A 409 3.77 3.37 -11.05
N VAL A 410 3.19 2.18 -10.93
CA VAL A 410 2.22 1.68 -11.91
C VAL A 410 0.81 1.96 -11.44
N THR A 411 0.04 2.68 -12.25
CA THR A 411 -1.38 2.98 -11.99
C THR A 411 -2.24 2.46 -13.13
N TYR A 412 -3.41 1.95 -12.80
CA TYR A 412 -4.41 1.56 -13.80
C TYR A 412 -5.58 2.53 -13.74
N SER A 413 -5.91 3.11 -14.88
CA SER A 413 -6.97 4.10 -15.05
C SER A 413 -8.16 3.53 -15.81
N GLY A 414 -9.36 4.04 -15.54
CA GLY A 414 -10.60 3.51 -16.10
C GLY A 414 -11.24 2.44 -15.21
N THR A 415 -12.24 1.75 -15.74
CA THR A 415 -13.02 0.74 -14.98
C THR A 415 -12.34 -0.61 -15.05
N SER A 416 -12.13 -1.25 -13.91
CA SER A 416 -11.57 -2.62 -13.82
C SER A 416 -12.49 -3.64 -14.50
N TYR A 417 -11.88 -4.62 -15.16
CA TYR A 417 -12.61 -5.72 -15.79
C TYR A 417 -13.08 -6.72 -14.74
N SER A 418 -14.24 -7.31 -14.98
CA SER A 418 -14.66 -8.49 -14.22
C SER A 418 -13.86 -9.71 -14.70
N PRO A 419 -13.52 -10.66 -13.81
CA PRO A 419 -12.90 -11.93 -14.24
C PRO A 419 -13.71 -12.73 -15.25
N ILE A 420 -15.02 -12.44 -15.38
CA ILE A 420 -15.93 -13.11 -16.32
C ILE A 420 -16.30 -12.26 -17.54
N ASP A 421 -15.71 -11.07 -17.68
CA ASP A 421 -15.73 -10.27 -18.91
C ASP A 421 -14.55 -10.75 -19.77
N LEU A 422 -14.75 -11.91 -20.40
CA LEU A 422 -13.71 -12.66 -21.08
C LEU A 422 -13.37 -12.07 -22.45
N ASN A 423 -14.29 -11.29 -23.03
CA ASN A 423 -14.06 -10.61 -24.29
C ASN A 423 -13.46 -9.19 -24.10
N THR A 424 -13.38 -8.70 -22.86
CA THR A 424 -12.76 -7.43 -22.44
C THR A 424 -13.44 -6.21 -23.07
N ASP A 425 -14.76 -6.27 -23.23
CA ASP A 425 -15.56 -5.16 -23.76
C ASP A 425 -16.15 -4.24 -22.69
N GLY A 426 -15.95 -4.58 -21.41
CA GLY A 426 -16.41 -3.84 -20.25
C GLY A 426 -17.82 -4.22 -19.78
N VAL A 427 -18.43 -5.25 -20.36
CA VAL A 427 -19.82 -5.66 -20.08
C VAL A 427 -19.91 -7.16 -19.85
N ILE A 428 -20.35 -7.56 -18.65
CA ILE A 428 -20.68 -8.96 -18.35
C ILE A 428 -21.94 -9.36 -19.12
N SER A 429 -21.76 -10.10 -20.21
CA SER A 429 -22.76 -10.36 -21.24
C SER A 429 -22.85 -11.85 -21.59
N VAL A 430 -23.91 -12.24 -22.31
CA VAL A 430 -24.05 -13.66 -22.69
C VAL A 430 -23.00 -14.07 -23.73
N GLU A 431 -22.45 -13.09 -24.44
CA GLU A 431 -21.35 -13.23 -25.38
C GLU A 431 -20.07 -13.73 -24.68
N ASP A 432 -19.77 -13.30 -23.46
CA ASP A 432 -18.66 -13.87 -22.67
C ASP A 432 -18.81 -15.37 -22.47
N TYR A 433 -20.05 -15.82 -22.23
CA TYR A 433 -20.33 -17.24 -22.08
C TYR A 433 -20.29 -17.98 -23.42
N LEU A 434 -20.98 -17.47 -24.43
CA LEU A 434 -21.23 -18.21 -25.67
C LEU A 434 -20.09 -18.14 -26.67
N ASP A 435 -19.39 -17.01 -26.72
CA ASP A 435 -18.32 -16.78 -27.68
C ASP A 435 -16.95 -17.13 -27.11
N VAL A 436 -16.80 -17.14 -25.77
CA VAL A 436 -15.51 -17.39 -25.11
C VAL A 436 -15.54 -18.58 -24.16
N PHE A 437 -16.33 -18.55 -23.08
CA PHE A 437 -16.29 -19.59 -22.06
C PHE A 437 -16.66 -20.99 -22.61
N ALA A 438 -17.85 -21.13 -23.19
CA ALA A 438 -18.38 -22.41 -23.64
C ALA A 438 -17.59 -23.05 -24.80
N PRO A 439 -17.09 -22.29 -25.80
CA PRO A 439 -16.22 -22.85 -26.84
C PRO A 439 -14.88 -23.42 -26.33
N ASN A 440 -14.40 -22.95 -25.18
CA ASN A 440 -13.17 -23.41 -24.53
C ASN A 440 -13.43 -24.39 -23.37
N GLY A 441 -14.67 -24.81 -23.14
CA GLY A 441 -14.99 -25.76 -22.07
C GLY A 441 -14.31 -27.12 -22.23
N GLU A 442 -13.90 -27.70 -21.11
CA GLU A 442 -13.10 -28.93 -20.97
C GLU A 442 -11.74 -28.87 -21.70
N SER A 443 -11.15 -27.67 -21.85
CA SER A 443 -9.84 -27.50 -22.51
C SER A 443 -8.68 -27.45 -21.51
N ASP A 444 -7.56 -28.06 -21.89
CA ASP A 444 -6.27 -27.93 -21.19
C ASP A 444 -5.57 -26.66 -21.67
N LEU A 445 -5.35 -25.72 -20.75
CA LEU A 445 -4.76 -24.41 -20.98
C LEU A 445 -3.33 -24.32 -20.40
N SER A 446 -2.72 -25.42 -19.97
CA SER A 446 -1.42 -25.43 -19.29
C SER A 446 -0.24 -24.94 -20.13
N SER A 447 -0.44 -24.73 -21.43
CA SER A 447 0.58 -24.16 -22.32
C SER A 447 0.46 -22.64 -22.51
N GLU A 448 -0.60 -22.04 -21.97
CA GLU A 448 -0.89 -20.61 -22.07
C GLU A 448 -0.23 -19.83 -20.93
N THR A 449 -0.17 -18.50 -21.07
CA THR A 449 0.09 -17.63 -19.91
C THR A 449 -1.16 -17.56 -19.04
N LEU A 450 -1.02 -17.13 -17.77
CA LEU A 450 -2.17 -16.99 -16.88
C LEU A 450 -3.23 -16.03 -17.45
N VAL A 451 -2.82 -14.90 -18.03
CA VAL A 451 -3.77 -13.98 -18.70
C VAL A 451 -4.46 -14.63 -19.89
N ALA A 452 -3.72 -15.40 -20.72
CA ALA A 452 -4.31 -16.06 -21.88
C ALA A 452 -5.24 -17.23 -21.51
N ALA A 453 -4.94 -17.95 -20.42
CA ALA A 453 -5.82 -18.97 -19.85
C ALA A 453 -7.09 -18.33 -19.27
N ALA A 454 -6.95 -17.26 -18.49
CA ALA A 454 -8.07 -16.54 -17.89
C ALA A 454 -9.04 -16.01 -18.95
N LEU A 455 -8.53 -15.40 -20.01
CA LEU A 455 -9.35 -14.94 -21.15
C LEU A 455 -9.96 -16.08 -21.97
N LYS A 456 -9.63 -17.35 -21.70
CA LYS A 456 -10.27 -18.54 -22.27
C LYS A 456 -11.20 -19.24 -21.28
N GLY A 457 -11.37 -18.70 -20.08
CA GLY A 457 -12.33 -19.18 -19.08
C GLY A 457 -11.74 -19.95 -17.91
N ASP A 458 -10.41 -19.93 -17.71
CA ASP A 458 -9.77 -20.36 -16.45
C ASP A 458 -9.99 -19.28 -15.38
N LEU A 459 -10.94 -19.50 -14.48
CA LEU A 459 -11.38 -18.53 -13.48
C LEU A 459 -10.80 -18.79 -12.09
N ASP A 460 -10.23 -19.98 -11.84
CA ASP A 460 -9.58 -20.31 -10.56
C ASP A 460 -8.05 -20.42 -10.63
N GLY A 461 -7.48 -20.35 -11.83
CA GLY A 461 -6.05 -20.24 -12.10
C GLY A 461 -5.31 -21.58 -12.14
N ASP A 462 -6.01 -22.69 -12.37
CA ASP A 462 -5.42 -24.03 -12.41
C ASP A 462 -5.00 -24.50 -13.81
N TYR A 463 -5.19 -23.64 -14.82
CA TYR A 463 -4.88 -23.86 -16.24
C TYR A 463 -5.75 -24.90 -16.95
N ASP A 464 -6.99 -25.10 -16.52
CA ASP A 464 -8.02 -25.64 -17.39
C ASP A 464 -9.29 -24.77 -17.41
N ASN A 465 -10.28 -25.14 -18.22
CA ASN A 465 -11.61 -24.53 -18.19
C ASN A 465 -12.59 -25.67 -18.00
N ASP A 466 -13.03 -25.89 -16.77
CA ASP A 466 -13.81 -27.07 -16.42
C ASP A 466 -15.13 -26.74 -15.69
N TYR A 467 -15.64 -27.71 -14.92
CA TYR A 467 -16.87 -27.53 -14.17
C TYR A 467 -16.73 -26.51 -13.02
N ASP A 468 -15.56 -26.44 -12.37
CA ASP A 468 -15.31 -25.55 -11.26
C ASP A 468 -15.28 -24.09 -11.77
N ASP A 469 -14.66 -23.83 -12.92
CA ASP A 469 -14.77 -22.53 -13.61
C ASP A 469 -16.20 -22.20 -14.01
N TRP A 470 -16.96 -23.18 -14.50
CA TRP A 470 -18.34 -22.94 -14.90
C TRP A 470 -19.19 -22.53 -13.70
N VAL A 471 -18.94 -23.11 -12.52
CA VAL A 471 -19.61 -22.73 -11.27
C VAL A 471 -19.27 -21.28 -10.91
N LEU A 472 -17.99 -20.88 -11.03
CA LEU A 472 -17.55 -19.51 -10.80
C LEU A 472 -18.20 -18.54 -11.79
N PHE A 473 -18.14 -18.83 -13.09
CA PHE A 473 -18.73 -18.02 -14.15
C PHE A 473 -20.21 -17.77 -13.89
N LYS A 474 -20.96 -18.86 -13.65
CA LYS A 474 -22.40 -18.79 -13.38
C LYS A 474 -22.73 -17.97 -12.14
N SER A 475 -21.96 -18.14 -11.08
CA SER A 475 -22.13 -17.41 -9.82
C SER A 475 -21.97 -15.91 -10.05
N LEU A 476 -20.86 -15.51 -10.67
CA LEU A 476 -20.52 -14.12 -10.94
C LEU A 476 -21.49 -13.48 -11.95
N TYR A 477 -21.88 -14.20 -13.00
CA TYR A 477 -22.84 -13.71 -13.99
C TYR A 477 -24.20 -13.39 -13.35
N ASN A 478 -24.70 -14.31 -12.53
CA ASN A 478 -25.97 -14.11 -11.83
C ASN A 478 -25.87 -13.04 -10.73
N ALA A 479 -24.70 -12.85 -10.13
CA ALA A 479 -24.47 -11.74 -9.21
C ALA A 479 -24.56 -10.39 -9.93
N ALA A 480 -23.99 -10.28 -11.13
CA ALA A 480 -24.02 -9.07 -11.94
C ALA A 480 -25.39 -8.77 -12.57
N ASN A 481 -26.05 -9.79 -13.11
CA ASN A 481 -27.26 -9.63 -13.94
C ASN A 481 -28.56 -10.05 -13.23
N GLY A 482 -28.47 -10.62 -12.03
CA GLY A 482 -29.59 -11.06 -11.22
C GLY A 482 -29.77 -12.59 -11.20
N PRO A 483 -30.49 -13.13 -10.19
CA PRO A 483 -30.63 -14.58 -10.02
C PRO A 483 -31.26 -15.27 -11.24
N GLY A 484 -30.56 -16.27 -11.79
CA GLY A 484 -31.00 -17.06 -12.94
C GLY A 484 -30.91 -16.33 -14.29
N ALA A 485 -30.14 -15.23 -14.36
CA ALA A 485 -29.93 -14.47 -15.58
C ALA A 485 -29.17 -15.27 -16.64
N LEU A 486 -28.15 -16.07 -16.26
CA LEU A 486 -27.36 -16.84 -17.22
C LEU A 486 -28.24 -17.86 -17.96
N GLU A 487 -29.06 -18.62 -17.22
CA GLU A 487 -29.97 -19.60 -17.81
C GLU A 487 -31.01 -18.94 -18.73
N GLN A 488 -31.53 -17.78 -18.32
CA GLN A 488 -32.45 -17.02 -19.16
C GLN A 488 -31.77 -16.50 -20.43
N ALA A 489 -30.55 -15.99 -20.32
CA ALA A 489 -29.79 -15.48 -21.45
C ALA A 489 -29.48 -16.58 -22.47
N ILE A 490 -29.01 -17.74 -22.01
CA ILE A 490 -28.75 -18.93 -22.86
C ILE A 490 -30.06 -19.41 -23.51
N ALA A 491 -31.17 -19.46 -22.76
CA ALA A 491 -32.47 -19.87 -23.30
C ALA A 491 -32.99 -18.90 -24.37
N ASN A 492 -32.77 -17.60 -24.21
CA ASN A 492 -33.16 -16.57 -25.18
C ASN A 492 -32.27 -16.58 -26.42
N TYR A 493 -30.98 -16.87 -26.28
CA TYR A 493 -30.04 -16.93 -27.39
C TYR A 493 -30.27 -18.17 -28.26
N THR A 494 -30.61 -19.32 -27.66
CA THR A 494 -30.97 -20.56 -28.38
C THR A 494 -32.35 -20.50 -29.04
N ALA A 495 -33.16 -19.48 -28.73
CA ALA A 495 -34.45 -19.20 -29.40
C ALA A 495 -34.29 -18.47 -30.75
N VAL A 496 -33.19 -18.72 -31.49
CA VAL A 496 -33.13 -18.42 -32.93
C VAL A 496 -34.33 -19.13 -33.58
N PRO A 497 -35.20 -18.44 -34.33
CA PRO A 497 -36.36 -19.08 -34.92
C PRO A 497 -35.93 -20.26 -35.78
N GLU A 498 -36.30 -21.48 -35.39
CA GLU A 498 -36.33 -22.57 -36.36
C GLU A 498 -37.14 -22.05 -37.56
N PRO A 499 -36.69 -22.28 -38.82
CA PRO A 499 -37.45 -21.85 -39.98
C PRO A 499 -38.87 -22.37 -39.79
N SER A 500 -39.81 -21.43 -39.63
CA SER A 500 -41.15 -21.78 -39.18
C SER A 500 -41.67 -22.91 -40.05
N THR A 501 -42.42 -23.84 -39.48
CA THR A 501 -42.90 -25.02 -40.22
C THR A 501 -43.63 -24.62 -41.52
N LEU A 502 -44.12 -23.37 -41.61
CA LEU A 502 -44.63 -22.71 -42.81
C LEU A 502 -43.59 -22.55 -43.95
N TRP A 503 -42.33 -22.23 -43.68
CA TRP A 503 -41.23 -22.18 -44.66
C TRP A 503 -40.88 -23.58 -45.18
N LEU A 504 -40.83 -24.58 -44.30
CA LEU A 504 -40.61 -25.98 -44.67
C LEU A 504 -41.79 -26.55 -45.49
N ILE A 505 -43.04 -26.22 -45.12
CA ILE A 505 -44.24 -26.58 -45.88
C ILE A 505 -44.29 -25.83 -47.22
N GLY A 506 -43.84 -24.57 -47.26
CA GLY A 506 -43.74 -23.79 -48.49
C GLY A 506 -42.74 -24.39 -49.49
N LEU A 507 -41.55 -24.77 -49.03
CA LEU A 507 -40.54 -25.45 -49.85
C LEU A 507 -40.99 -26.85 -50.28
N ALA A 508 -41.61 -27.63 -49.40
CA ALA A 508 -42.18 -28.94 -49.74
C ALA A 508 -43.34 -28.81 -50.76
N GLY A 509 -44.16 -27.76 -50.65
CA GLY A 509 -45.24 -27.45 -51.60
C GLY A 509 -44.74 -27.11 -53.00
N VAL A 510 -43.63 -26.36 -53.12
CA VAL A 510 -42.99 -26.05 -54.41
C VAL A 510 -42.38 -27.30 -55.07
N VAL A 511 -41.78 -28.19 -54.28
CA VAL A 511 -41.24 -29.49 -54.76
C VAL A 511 -42.36 -30.45 -55.20
N LEU A 512 -43.52 -30.43 -54.53
CA LEU A 512 -44.68 -31.23 -54.91
C LEU A 512 -45.42 -30.66 -56.13
N TRP A 513 -45.43 -29.34 -56.32
CA TRP A 513 -46.09 -28.70 -57.47
C TRP A 513 -45.32 -28.84 -58.79
N THR A 514 -43.99 -29.00 -58.71
CA THR A 514 -43.13 -29.23 -59.90
C THR A 514 -43.10 -30.68 -60.37
N ARG A 515 -43.61 -31.64 -59.59
CA ARG A 515 -43.81 -33.04 -60.01
C ARG A 515 -45.20 -33.28 -60.60
N ARG A 516 -45.50 -32.72 -61.77
CA ARG A 516 -46.61 -33.22 -62.62
C ARG A 516 -46.15 -34.47 -63.38
N PRO A 517 -46.84 -35.62 -63.28
CA PRO A 517 -46.56 -36.75 -64.14
C PRO A 517 -47.03 -36.44 -65.55
N SER A 518 -46.10 -36.50 -66.51
CA SER A 518 -46.40 -36.55 -67.93
C SER A 518 -47.06 -37.90 -68.25
N ALA A 519 -48.38 -37.90 -68.41
CA ALA A 519 -49.12 -39.01 -68.99
C ALA A 519 -49.58 -38.66 -70.41
N ARG A 520 -49.42 -39.66 -71.28
CA ARG A 520 -49.61 -39.72 -72.73
C ARG A 520 -51.03 -39.41 -73.20
#